data_AF-A0A538DPZ9-F1
#
_entry.id   AF-A0A538DPZ9-F1
#
_cell.length_a   1.000
_cell.length_b   1.000
_cell.length_c   1.000
_cell.angle_alpha   90.00
_cell.angle_beta   90.00
_cell.angle_gamma   90.00
#
_symmetry.space_group_name_H-M   'P 1'
#
loop_
_entity.id
_entity.type
_entity.pdbx_description
1 polymer ?
#
loop_
_entity_poly.entity_id
_entity_poly.type
_entity_poly.pdbx_seq_one_letter_code
_entity_poly.pdbx_strand_id
1 'polypeptide(L)'
;MPTRKQRRRHQKARRHEYEYVYVDDEGNEVEVDPAELRAAKDGRREAKPQKAGTGRSSARSTTRKGIEPPSWRRATRRAAIFGPVLVVAMMLFNHKLPLAEQIAPAIFLLVFFIPFSYFTDSVAYRMYRKRVDRRESANSR
;
A
#
# COMPACT_ATOMS: atom_id res chain seq x y z
N MET A 1 21.44 -0.33 34.11
CA MET A 1 20.97 -1.67 33.65
C MET A 1 19.90 -1.50 32.57
N PRO A 2 20.03 -2.13 31.38
CA PRO A 2 19.02 -2.06 30.33
C PRO A 2 17.70 -2.70 30.76
N THR A 3 16.58 -2.06 30.40
CA THR A 3 15.22 -2.51 30.76
C THR A 3 14.84 -3.82 30.06
N ARG A 4 13.86 -4.57 30.60
CA ARG A 4 13.33 -5.82 29.99
C ARG A 4 12.96 -5.64 28.51
N LYS A 5 12.38 -4.48 28.15
CA LYS A 5 11.98 -4.16 26.77
C LYS A 5 13.18 -3.92 25.85
N GLN A 6 14.23 -3.25 26.34
CA GLN A 6 15.48 -3.06 25.59
C GLN A 6 16.19 -4.39 25.36
N ARG A 7 16.29 -5.25 26.38
CA ARG A 7 16.90 -6.58 26.25
C ARG A 7 16.19 -7.44 25.20
N ARG A 8 14.85 -7.45 25.18
CA ARG A 8 14.07 -8.17 24.15
C ARG A 8 14.28 -7.59 22.75
N ARG A 9 14.44 -6.28 22.60
CA ARG A 9 14.73 -5.64 21.30
C ARG A 9 16.13 -6.01 20.81
N HIS A 10 17.13 -6.01 21.69
CA HIS A 10 18.48 -6.47 21.35
C HIS A 10 18.51 -7.95 20.98
N GLN A 11 17.85 -8.82 21.74
CA GLN A 11 17.75 -10.24 21.39
C GLN A 11 17.04 -10.45 20.05
N LYS A 12 15.99 -9.69 19.74
CA LYS A 12 15.34 -9.76 18.41
C LYS A 12 16.23 -9.25 17.28
N ALA A 13 17.05 -8.22 17.52
CA ALA A 13 17.99 -7.71 16.54
C ALA A 13 19.09 -8.73 16.21
N ARG A 14 19.62 -9.41 17.24
CA ARG A 14 20.67 -10.45 17.10
C ARG A 14 20.18 -11.76 16.46
N ARG A 15 18.85 -12.00 16.39
CA ARG A 15 18.29 -13.20 15.73
C ARG A 15 18.48 -13.21 14.21
N HIS A 16 18.90 -12.10 13.62
CA HIS A 16 19.06 -11.96 12.17
C HIS A 16 20.52 -11.74 11.76
N GLU A 17 21.47 -12.12 12.61
CA GLU A 17 22.88 -12.22 12.25
C GLU A 17 23.05 -13.53 11.45
N TYR A 18 22.61 -13.53 10.20
CA TYR A 18 22.95 -14.57 9.24
C TYR A 18 24.13 -14.06 8.41
N GLU A 19 25.18 -14.86 8.33
CA GLU A 19 26.31 -14.63 7.43
C GLU A 19 25.93 -15.19 6.05
N TYR A 20 26.08 -14.36 5.01
CA TYR A 20 25.83 -14.79 3.64
C TYR A 20 27.09 -15.44 3.11
N VAL A 21 27.07 -16.78 2.98
CA VAL A 21 28.14 -17.57 2.37
C VAL A 21 27.77 -17.86 0.92
N TYR A 22 28.66 -17.52 0.00
CA TYR A 22 28.51 -17.84 -1.41
C TYR A 22 29.22 -19.16 -1.69
N VAL A 23 28.49 -20.07 -2.32
CA VAL A 23 28.97 -21.42 -2.63
C VAL A 23 29.01 -21.57 -4.14
N ASP A 24 30.10 -22.11 -4.68
CA ASP A 24 30.24 -22.41 -6.10
C ASP A 24 29.48 -23.69 -6.52
N ASP A 25 29.51 -24.01 -7.82
CA ASP A 25 28.82 -25.18 -8.38
C ASP A 25 29.35 -26.53 -7.88
N GLU A 26 30.52 -26.52 -7.22
CA GLU A 26 31.19 -27.70 -6.64
C GLU A 26 30.99 -27.79 -5.11
N GLY A 27 30.31 -26.82 -4.50
CA GLY A 27 29.98 -26.81 -3.08
C GLY A 27 31.00 -26.12 -2.17
N ASN A 28 31.98 -25.40 -2.72
CA ASN A 28 33.03 -24.72 -1.96
C ASN A 28 32.67 -23.25 -1.66
N GLU A 29 33.06 -22.79 -0.48
CA GLU A 29 32.85 -21.40 -0.05
C GLU A 29 33.83 -20.47 -0.79
N VAL A 30 33.30 -19.47 -1.50
CA VAL A 30 34.10 -18.50 -2.28
C VAL A 30 33.94 -17.11 -1.67
N GLU A 31 35.07 -16.48 -1.31
CA GLU A 31 35.10 -15.09 -0.87
C GLU A 31 34.82 -14.16 -2.06
N VAL A 32 33.65 -13.51 -2.07
CA VAL A 32 33.28 -12.53 -3.11
C VAL A 32 33.55 -11.11 -2.59
N ASP A 33 34.29 -10.32 -3.38
CA ASP A 33 34.56 -8.91 -3.06
C ASP A 33 33.22 -8.14 -2.93
N PRO A 34 32.96 -7.46 -1.80
CA PRO A 34 31.76 -6.66 -1.63
C PRO A 34 31.58 -5.54 -2.67
N ALA A 35 32.60 -5.17 -3.45
CA ALA A 35 32.49 -4.28 -4.60
C ALA A 35 31.74 -4.92 -5.79
N GLU A 36 32.04 -6.18 -6.12
CA GLU A 36 31.40 -6.92 -7.22
C GLU A 36 29.93 -7.24 -6.92
N LEU A 37 29.63 -7.51 -5.65
CA LEU A 37 28.28 -7.78 -5.14
C LEU A 37 27.33 -6.57 -5.30
N ARG A 38 27.88 -5.35 -5.19
CA ARG A 38 27.13 -4.11 -5.44
C ARG A 38 26.95 -3.86 -6.93
N ALA A 39 27.97 -4.12 -7.74
CA ALA A 39 27.91 -3.95 -9.19
C ALA A 39 26.91 -4.92 -9.87
N ALA A 40 26.83 -6.17 -9.42
CA ALA A 40 25.87 -7.15 -9.93
C ALA A 40 24.42 -6.78 -9.59
N LYS A 41 24.19 -6.20 -8.41
CA LYS A 41 22.87 -5.67 -8.00
C LYS A 41 22.49 -4.41 -8.77
N ASP A 42 23.47 -3.64 -9.22
CA ASP A 42 23.31 -2.36 -9.91
C ASP A 42 23.52 -2.45 -11.45
N GLY A 43 23.41 -3.66 -12.02
CA GLY A 43 23.51 -3.97 -13.45
C GLY A 43 22.44 -3.32 -14.34
N ARG A 44 22.62 -2.01 -14.59
CA ARG A 44 22.26 -1.20 -15.77
C ARG A 44 21.18 -1.75 -16.73
N ARG A 45 19.91 -1.42 -16.47
CA ARG A 45 19.00 -0.98 -17.55
C ARG A 45 19.00 0.55 -17.56
N GLU A 46 19.13 1.09 -18.76
CA GLU A 46 19.21 2.50 -19.11
C GLU A 46 18.37 3.42 -18.22
N ALA A 47 18.97 4.55 -17.83
CA ALA A 47 18.41 5.54 -16.93
C ALA A 47 17.07 6.09 -17.45
N LYS A 48 15.97 5.54 -16.93
CA LYS A 48 14.62 6.10 -17.01
C LYS A 48 14.14 6.26 -15.57
N PRO A 49 13.72 7.47 -15.12
CA PRO A 49 13.58 7.72 -13.70
C PRO A 49 12.28 7.07 -13.19
N GLN A 50 12.40 5.89 -12.57
CA GLN A 50 11.26 5.20 -11.96
C GLN A 50 11.52 4.87 -10.48
N LYS A 51 10.54 5.30 -9.68
CA LYS A 51 10.44 5.29 -8.22
C LYS A 51 10.75 3.94 -7.56
N ALA A 52 11.43 4.00 -6.42
CA ALA A 52 11.44 2.95 -5.40
C ALA A 52 10.02 2.70 -4.86
N GLY A 53 9.59 1.43 -4.89
CA GLY A 53 8.37 0.95 -4.26
C GLY A 53 8.66 0.35 -2.88
N THR A 54 7.85 0.72 -1.89
CA THR A 54 7.63 -0.07 -0.67
C THR A 54 6.19 -0.55 -0.70
N GLY A 55 6.00 -1.85 -0.49
CA GLY A 55 4.72 -2.53 -0.64
C GLY A 55 3.60 -1.95 0.23
N ARG A 56 2.53 -1.50 -0.45
CA ARG A 56 1.15 -1.63 0.00
C ARG A 56 0.28 -1.74 -1.25
N SER A 57 -0.43 -2.85 -1.34
CA SER A 57 -1.42 -3.23 -2.35
C SER A 57 -1.98 -2.06 -3.18
N SER A 58 -1.69 -2.09 -4.48
CA SER A 58 -2.43 -1.41 -5.56
C SER A 58 -2.83 0.05 -5.31
N ALA A 59 -1.86 0.93 -5.07
CA ALA A 59 -2.00 2.32 -5.49
C ALA A 59 -1.21 2.49 -6.78
N ARG A 60 -1.91 2.39 -7.90
CA ARG A 60 -1.41 2.67 -9.25
C ARG A 60 -0.52 3.91 -9.17
N SER A 61 0.74 3.73 -9.55
CA SER A 61 1.75 4.78 -9.64
C SER A 61 1.35 5.77 -10.73
N THR A 62 0.37 6.62 -10.43
CA THR A 62 0.21 7.86 -11.18
C THR A 62 1.31 8.79 -10.67
N THR A 63 1.93 9.49 -11.60
CA THR A 63 2.75 10.69 -11.39
C THR A 63 2.22 11.50 -10.20
N ARG A 64 3.11 12.16 -9.45
CA ARG A 64 2.88 12.99 -8.25
C ARG A 64 1.74 14.02 -8.39
N LYS A 65 0.51 13.62 -8.69
CA LYS A 65 -0.67 14.44 -8.52
C LYS A 65 -0.90 14.45 -7.03
N GLY A 66 -0.82 15.64 -6.44
CA GLY A 66 -1.24 15.85 -5.07
C GLY A 66 -2.60 15.21 -4.87
N ILE A 67 -2.85 14.66 -3.67
CA ILE A 67 -4.15 14.05 -3.40
C ILE A 67 -5.20 15.12 -3.65
N GLU A 68 -5.97 14.94 -4.72
CA GLU A 68 -7.07 15.83 -5.09
C GLU A 68 -8.03 15.95 -3.90
N PRO A 69 -8.59 17.14 -3.66
CA PRO A 69 -9.47 17.38 -2.53
C PRO A 69 -10.67 16.41 -2.55
N PRO A 70 -11.21 16.06 -1.37
CA PRO A 70 -12.35 15.17 -1.27
C PRO A 70 -13.52 15.73 -2.08
N SER A 71 -14.04 14.93 -3.01
CA SER A 71 -15.16 15.34 -3.86
C SER A 71 -16.24 14.27 -3.88
N TRP A 72 -17.49 14.70 -3.74
CA TRP A 72 -18.67 13.85 -3.85
C TRP A 72 -18.71 13.10 -5.18
N ARG A 73 -18.20 13.73 -6.25
CA ARG A 73 -18.04 13.13 -7.57
C ARG A 73 -17.11 11.91 -7.60
N ARG A 74 -16.09 11.86 -6.74
CA ARG A 74 -15.21 10.68 -6.62
C ARG A 74 -15.89 9.54 -5.88
N ALA A 75 -16.58 9.85 -4.78
CA ALA A 75 -17.32 8.86 -4.01
C ALA A 75 -18.41 8.20 -4.87
N THR A 76 -19.19 8.98 -5.63
CA THR A 76 -20.20 8.44 -6.55
C THR A 76 -19.58 7.65 -7.70
N ARG A 77 -18.42 8.06 -8.24
CA ARG A 77 -17.71 7.29 -9.26
C ARG A 77 -17.20 5.94 -8.74
N ARG A 78 -16.70 5.89 -7.50
CA ARG A 78 -16.32 4.62 -6.85
C ARG A 78 -17.54 3.75 -6.58
N ALA A 79 -18.63 4.35 -6.12
CA ALA A 79 -19.91 3.68 -5.93
C ALA A 79 -20.46 3.11 -7.25
N ALA A 80 -20.29 3.79 -8.38
CA ALA A 80 -20.69 3.28 -9.69
C ALA A 80 -19.85 2.07 -10.16
N ILE A 81 -18.60 1.96 -9.71
CA ILE A 81 -17.72 0.82 -10.02
C ILE A 81 -18.02 -0.36 -9.08
N PHE A 82 -18.16 -0.09 -7.78
CA PHE A 82 -18.43 -1.12 -6.78
C PHE A 82 -19.88 -1.59 -6.76
N GLY A 83 -20.81 -0.73 -7.16
CA GLY A 83 -22.25 -0.97 -7.10
C GLY A 83 -22.68 -2.22 -7.86
N PRO A 84 -22.31 -2.39 -9.15
CA PRO A 84 -22.64 -3.60 -9.90
C PRO A 84 -22.10 -4.87 -9.24
N VAL A 85 -20.88 -4.83 -8.69
CA VAL A 85 -20.27 -5.97 -7.99
C VAL A 85 -21.06 -6.32 -6.73
N LEU A 86 -21.45 -5.30 -5.95
CA LEU A 86 -22.26 -5.47 -4.75
C LEU A 86 -23.65 -6.03 -5.07
N VAL A 87 -24.29 -5.54 -6.13
CA VAL A 87 -25.60 -6.02 -6.57
C VAL A 87 -25.52 -7.48 -6.99
N VAL A 88 -24.54 -7.86 -7.82
CA VAL A 88 -24.34 -9.27 -8.22
C VAL A 88 -24.08 -10.16 -7.02
N ALA A 89 -23.27 -9.71 -6.05
CA ALA A 89 -23.04 -10.44 -4.82
C ALA A 89 -24.34 -10.63 -4.03
N MET A 90 -25.15 -9.58 -3.87
CA MET A 90 -26.44 -9.67 -3.17
C MET A 90 -27.45 -10.56 -3.89
N MET A 91 -27.49 -10.53 -5.22
CA MET A 91 -28.35 -11.44 -6.01
C MET A 91 -27.93 -12.90 -5.84
N LEU A 92 -26.62 -13.19 -5.77
CA LEU A 92 -26.14 -14.56 -5.55
C LEU A 92 -26.48 -15.07 -4.13
N PHE A 93 -26.25 -14.23 -3.11
CA PHE A 93 -26.55 -14.58 -1.72
C PHE A 93 -28.06 -14.70 -1.44
N ASN A 94 -28.87 -13.83 -2.06
CA ASN A 94 -30.32 -13.73 -1.83
C ASN A 94 -31.16 -14.36 -2.97
N HIS A 95 -30.59 -15.28 -3.75
CA HIS A 95 -31.20 -15.81 -4.98
C HIS A 95 -32.62 -16.41 -4.83
N LYS A 96 -33.04 -16.75 -3.60
CA LYS A 96 -34.37 -17.31 -3.31
C LYS A 96 -35.46 -16.26 -3.09
N LEU A 97 -35.08 -15.00 -2.92
CA LEU A 97 -35.99 -13.88 -2.67
C LEU A 97 -36.41 -13.24 -3.99
N PRO A 98 -37.54 -12.52 -4.05
CA PRO A 98 -37.90 -11.75 -5.25
C PRO A 98 -36.83 -10.70 -5.58
N LEU A 99 -36.68 -10.38 -6.87
CA LEU A 99 -35.61 -9.48 -7.37
C LEU A 99 -35.55 -8.13 -6.63
N ALA A 100 -36.69 -7.58 -6.24
CA ALA A 100 -36.77 -6.33 -5.48
C ALA A 100 -36.06 -6.44 -4.11
N GLU A 101 -36.27 -7.54 -3.39
CA GLU A 101 -35.65 -7.81 -2.09
C GLU A 101 -34.17 -8.17 -2.21
N GLN A 102 -33.74 -8.71 -3.34
CA GLN A 102 -32.32 -8.97 -3.61
C GLN A 102 -31.52 -7.68 -3.79
N ILE A 103 -32.11 -6.68 -4.44
CA ILE A 103 -31.40 -5.44 -4.82
C ILE A 103 -31.53 -4.36 -3.73
N ALA A 104 -32.63 -4.34 -2.98
CA ALA A 104 -32.86 -3.39 -1.89
C ALA A 104 -31.68 -3.26 -0.89
N PRO A 105 -31.11 -4.35 -0.34
CA PRO A 105 -29.98 -4.24 0.58
C PRO A 105 -28.71 -3.70 -0.09
N ALA A 106 -28.48 -4.02 -1.37
CA ALA A 106 -27.36 -3.49 -2.13
C ALA A 106 -27.46 -1.97 -2.30
N ILE A 107 -28.65 -1.47 -2.66
CA ILE A 107 -28.92 -0.03 -2.78
C ILE A 107 -28.75 0.65 -1.42
N PHE A 108 -29.31 0.08 -0.37
CA PHE A 108 -29.18 0.63 0.99
C PHE A 108 -27.72 0.78 1.42
N LEU A 109 -26.90 -0.26 1.19
CA LEU A 109 -25.46 -0.23 1.43
C LEU A 109 -24.75 0.84 0.59
N LEU A 110 -25.10 0.98 -0.68
CA LEU A 110 -24.56 2.02 -1.55
C LEU A 110 -24.86 3.44 -1.05
N VAL A 111 -26.08 3.67 -0.57
CA VAL A 111 -26.49 4.97 -0.01
C VAL A 111 -25.63 5.33 1.21
N PHE A 112 -25.35 4.37 2.09
CA PHE A 112 -24.44 4.58 3.24
C PHE A 112 -22.97 4.64 2.84
N PHE A 113 -22.58 3.93 1.79
CA PHE A 113 -21.21 3.89 1.31
C PHE A 113 -20.74 5.25 0.77
N ILE A 114 -21.61 6.02 0.11
CA ILE A 114 -21.25 7.33 -0.45
C ILE A 114 -20.77 8.33 0.61
N PRO A 115 -21.53 8.65 1.68
CA PRO A 115 -21.07 9.56 2.73
C PRO A 115 -19.88 8.99 3.51
N PHE A 116 -19.84 7.67 3.74
CA PHE A 116 -18.69 7.02 4.38
C PHE A 116 -17.40 7.13 3.54
N SER A 117 -17.51 6.92 2.23
CA SER A 117 -16.38 7.09 1.30
C SER A 117 -15.89 8.54 1.26
N TYR A 118 -16.79 9.52 1.35
CA TYR A 118 -16.40 10.93 1.43
C TYR A 118 -15.64 11.24 2.72
N PHE A 119 -16.13 10.72 3.86
CA PHE A 119 -15.48 10.92 5.15
C PHE A 119 -14.05 10.34 5.18
N THR A 120 -13.89 9.10 4.71
CA THR A 120 -12.58 8.44 4.65
C THR A 120 -11.60 9.17 3.71
N ASP A 121 -12.06 9.63 2.55
CA ASP A 121 -11.26 10.45 1.63
C ASP A 121 -10.85 11.79 2.28
N SER A 122 -11.74 12.40 3.07
CA SER A 122 -11.45 13.66 3.79
C SER A 122 -10.36 13.47 4.85
N VAL A 123 -10.41 12.37 5.59
CA VAL A 123 -9.36 12.02 6.57
C VAL A 123 -8.02 11.75 5.87
N ALA A 124 -8.04 11.00 4.77
CA ALA A 124 -6.85 10.71 3.97
C ALA A 124 -6.21 12.00 3.42
N TYR A 125 -7.02 12.93 2.92
CA TYR A 125 -6.56 14.24 2.47
C TYR A 125 -5.90 15.04 3.61
N ARG A 126 -6.51 15.06 4.80
CA ARG A 126 -5.93 15.73 5.98
C ARG A 126 -4.58 15.13 6.39
N MET A 127 -4.45 13.81 6.35
CA MET A 127 -3.18 13.14 6.65
C MET A 127 -2.11 13.42 5.59
N TYR A 128 -2.50 13.52 4.32
CA TYR A 128 -1.59 13.85 3.23
C TYR A 128 -1.06 15.27 3.35
N ARG A 129 -1.92 16.26 3.60
CA ARG A 129 -1.50 17.66 3.83
C ARG A 129 -0.45 17.77 4.94
N LYS A 130 -0.72 17.17 6.11
CA LYS A 130 0.24 17.14 7.23
C LYS A 130 1.62 16.54 6.89
N ARG A 131 1.71 15.69 5.86
CA ARG A 131 2.99 15.11 5.40
C ARG A 131 3.68 16.01 4.37
N VAL A 132 2.92 16.72 3.54
CA VAL A 132 3.46 17.69 2.59
C VAL A 132 4.00 18.90 3.36
N ASP A 133 3.22 19.47 4.28
CA ASP A 133 3.61 20.64 5.08
C ASP A 133 4.91 20.40 5.87
N ARG A 134 5.10 19.18 6.41
CA ARG A 134 6.34 18.78 7.11
C ARG A 134 7.55 18.62 6.21
N ARG A 135 7.35 18.23 4.96
CA ARG A 135 8.44 18.08 3.98
C ARG A 135 8.87 19.45 3.45
N GLU A 136 7.91 20.32 3.22
CA GLU A 136 8.16 21.69 2.76
C GLU A 136 8.91 22.50 3.81
N SER A 137 8.48 22.45 5.08
CA SER A 137 9.18 23.10 6.21
C SER A 137 10.56 22.53 6.53
N ALA A 138 10.84 21.28 6.16
CA ALA A 138 12.17 20.69 6.30
C ALA A 138 13.10 21.03 5.13
N ASN A 139 12.55 21.41 3.97
CA ASN A 139 13.32 21.76 2.78
C ASN A 139 13.58 23.28 2.68
N SER A 140 12.95 24.09 3.54
CA SER A 140 13.12 25.54 3.64
C SER A 140 14.03 25.99 4.78
N ARG A 141 14.68 25.05 5.49
CA ARG A 141 15.75 25.29 6.48
C ARG A 141 17.06 24.78 5.94
#